data_AF-A0A7Y0GZB3-F1
#
_entry.id   AF-A0A7Y0GZB3-F1
#
_cell.length_a   1.000
_cell.length_b   1.000
_cell.length_c   1.000
_cell.angle_alpha   90.00
_cell.angle_beta   90.00
_cell.angle_gamma   90.00
#
_symmetry.space_group_name_H-M   'P 1'
#
loop_
_entity.id
_entity.type
_entity.pdbx_description
1 polymer ?
#
loop_
_entity_poly.entity_id
_entity_poly.type
_entity_poly.pdbx_seq_one_letter_code
_entity_poly.pdbx_strand_id
1 'polypeptide(L)'
;MLFNWAKKSQPCIIGHLGSAKKRGIQISVFVVDEQDVAQGDAHLQRYLRQCRRDWKDQCRRGESDAALFFLNIEKLSRISPSSSLLQIFTKFSEFIFHEFGPIQPDVIYTEAAPLNMDEKLYLFKAGVNIFHTTAHLTSNHDRRVPGGVVVSVNAVGHYANNMVKQSMFKDVEDALTETRKFAWQSIGNGGIGVKDLPPTSWHNIDAKNTCPFGERPGTVPENFSIANYSARYHTDILIPRYLTEVPTAVGDPSVEDWKSLTIEYFTARQYQIGSIDFGMFHGYPVDDEAAYFNPFPPIRAINSPDLIY
;
A
#
# COMPACT_ATOMS: atom_id res chain seq x y z
N MET A 1 12.58 16.93 4.27
CA MET A 1 11.89 16.30 5.41
C MET A 1 11.15 15.02 4.99
N LEU A 2 10.28 15.07 3.97
CA LEU A 2 9.51 13.92 3.46
C LEU A 2 10.37 12.71 3.05
N PHE A 3 11.45 12.91 2.29
CA PHE A 3 12.37 11.80 1.95
C PHE A 3 13.06 11.16 3.15
N ASN A 4 13.37 11.95 4.19
CA ASN A 4 13.94 11.42 5.43
C ASN A 4 12.89 10.64 6.23
N TRP A 5 11.64 11.08 6.20
CA TRP A 5 10.52 10.32 6.75
C TRP A 5 10.33 9.00 6.00
N ALA A 6 10.27 9.04 4.67
CA ALA A 6 10.08 7.84 3.85
C ALA A 6 11.18 6.79 4.11
N LYS A 7 12.42 7.23 4.30
CA LYS A 7 13.58 6.40 4.66
C LYS A 7 13.58 5.83 6.08
N LYS A 8 12.79 6.36 7.01
CA LYS A 8 12.90 6.03 8.45
C LYS A 8 11.61 5.51 9.07
N SER A 9 10.47 5.91 8.51
CA SER A 9 9.16 5.82 9.16
C SER A 9 8.04 5.54 8.16
N GLN A 10 8.37 5.10 6.94
CA GLN A 10 7.34 4.63 6.01
C GLN A 10 6.79 3.29 6.53
N PRO A 11 5.45 3.15 6.67
CA PRO A 11 4.81 1.99 7.31
C PRO A 11 5.02 0.64 6.61
N CYS A 12 5.36 0.65 5.33
CA CYS A 12 5.61 -0.56 4.56
C CYS A 12 7.12 -0.82 4.55
N ILE A 13 7.58 -2.01 4.94
CA ILE A 13 9.03 -2.24 4.92
C ILE A 13 9.63 -2.15 3.51
N ILE A 14 8.87 -2.52 2.47
CA ILE A 14 9.30 -2.40 1.08
C ILE A 14 9.50 -0.93 0.73
N GLY A 15 8.52 -0.09 1.08
CA GLY A 15 8.65 1.34 0.79
C GLY A 15 9.74 2.03 1.63
N HIS A 16 9.99 1.55 2.85
CA HIS A 16 11.12 1.99 3.68
C HIS A 16 12.45 1.63 3.02
N LEU A 17 12.63 0.37 2.62
CA LEU A 17 13.84 -0.14 1.98
C LEU A 17 14.11 0.56 0.66
N GLY A 18 13.08 0.73 -0.18
CA GLY A 18 13.25 1.42 -1.46
C GLY A 18 13.52 2.91 -1.31
N SER A 19 12.92 3.58 -0.32
CA SER A 19 13.26 4.96 0.00
C SER A 19 14.73 5.09 0.44
N ALA A 20 15.26 4.06 1.11
CA ALA A 20 16.65 3.94 1.51
C ALA A 20 17.58 3.40 0.41
N LYS A 21 17.06 3.07 -0.79
CA LYS A 21 17.78 2.41 -1.90
C LYS A 21 18.50 1.13 -1.47
N LYS A 22 17.84 0.33 -0.62
CA LYS A 22 18.34 -0.95 -0.12
C LYS A 22 17.64 -2.10 -0.81
N ARG A 23 18.34 -3.25 -0.87
CA ARG A 23 17.79 -4.52 -1.37
C ARG A 23 17.26 -4.45 -2.81
N GLY A 24 17.76 -3.51 -3.63
CA GLY A 24 17.36 -3.36 -5.03
C GLY A 24 15.99 -2.70 -5.24
N ILE A 25 15.20 -2.44 -4.19
CA ILE A 25 13.88 -1.81 -4.30
C ILE A 25 14.03 -0.36 -4.76
N GLN A 26 13.22 0.05 -5.74
CA GLN A 26 13.18 1.41 -6.25
C GLN A 26 11.78 2.03 -6.07
N ILE A 27 11.73 3.33 -5.76
CA ILE A 27 10.48 4.04 -5.48
C ILE A 27 10.44 5.39 -6.18
N SER A 28 9.34 5.62 -6.87
CA SER A 28 8.98 6.93 -7.41
C SER A 28 8.31 7.79 -6.34
N VAL A 29 8.74 9.05 -6.21
CA VAL A 29 8.14 9.99 -5.25
C VAL A 29 7.69 11.23 -6.00
N PHE A 30 6.40 11.54 -5.90
CA PHE A 30 5.77 12.71 -6.49
C PHE A 30 5.19 13.57 -5.39
N VAL A 31 5.33 14.89 -5.53
CA VAL A 31 4.84 15.86 -4.55
C VAL A 31 3.95 16.86 -5.26
N VAL A 32 2.78 17.10 -4.69
CA VAL A 32 1.88 18.21 -4.97
C VAL A 32 1.95 19.17 -3.80
N ASP A 33 2.17 20.44 -4.07
CA ASP A 33 2.21 21.50 -3.06
C ASP A 33 1.14 22.58 -3.27
N GLU A 34 1.21 23.65 -2.48
CA GLU A 34 0.25 24.76 -2.54
C GLU A 34 0.26 25.48 -3.90
N GLN A 35 1.39 25.53 -4.61
CA GLN A 35 1.49 26.16 -5.94
C GLN A 35 0.78 25.33 -6.99
N ASP A 36 0.89 24.00 -6.92
CA ASP A 36 0.13 23.09 -7.77
C ASP A 36 -1.38 23.21 -7.51
N VAL A 37 -1.78 23.28 -6.23
CA VAL A 37 -3.20 23.44 -5.86
C VAL A 37 -3.74 24.80 -6.34
N ALA A 38 -2.96 25.87 -6.26
CA ALA A 38 -3.35 27.20 -6.72
C ALA A 38 -3.59 27.27 -8.24
N GLN A 39 -3.00 26.37 -9.03
CA GLN A 39 -3.26 26.26 -10.47
C GLN A 39 -4.58 25.56 -10.80
N GLY A 40 -5.26 24.99 -9.80
CA GLY A 40 -6.60 24.44 -9.92
C GLY A 40 -6.68 22.99 -10.42
N ASP A 41 -7.89 22.45 -10.42
CA ASP A 41 -8.16 21.02 -10.63
C ASP A 41 -7.64 20.49 -11.98
N ALA A 42 -7.76 21.27 -13.05
CA ALA A 42 -7.33 20.86 -14.39
C ALA A 42 -5.81 20.67 -14.47
N HIS A 43 -5.03 21.47 -13.73
CA HIS A 43 -3.59 21.29 -13.59
C HIS A 43 -3.29 20.02 -12.80
N LEU A 44 -3.87 19.87 -11.61
CA LEU A 44 -3.66 18.71 -10.75
C LEU A 44 -3.99 17.39 -11.44
N GLN A 45 -5.11 17.35 -12.15
CA GLN A 45 -5.53 16.18 -12.92
C GLN A 45 -4.50 15.82 -14.01
N ARG A 46 -3.98 16.81 -14.75
CA ARG A 46 -2.97 16.58 -15.79
C ARG A 46 -1.65 16.11 -15.18
N TYR A 47 -1.20 16.80 -14.14
CA TYR A 47 0.07 16.53 -13.45
C TYR A 47 0.08 15.12 -12.85
N LEU A 48 -0.92 14.77 -12.04
CA LEU A 48 -0.97 13.47 -11.37
C LEU A 48 -1.13 12.30 -12.35
N ARG A 49 -1.87 12.49 -13.46
CA ARG A 49 -1.94 11.50 -14.54
C ARG A 49 -0.60 11.31 -15.24
N GLN A 50 0.17 12.39 -15.42
CA GLN A 50 1.53 12.29 -15.96
C GLN A 50 2.45 11.57 -14.99
N CYS A 51 2.45 11.93 -13.70
CA CYS A 51 3.24 11.24 -12.67
C CYS A 51 2.93 9.73 -12.63
N ARG A 52 1.65 9.36 -12.72
CA ARG A 52 1.23 7.96 -12.79
C ARG A 52 1.80 7.26 -14.04
N ARG A 53 1.78 7.91 -15.21
CA ARG A 53 2.38 7.37 -16.44
C ARG A 53 3.89 7.20 -16.30
N ASP A 54 4.58 8.21 -15.79
CA ASP A 54 6.03 8.19 -15.57
C ASP A 54 6.44 7.04 -14.64
N TRP A 55 5.67 6.82 -13.56
CA TRP A 55 5.89 5.68 -12.67
C TRP A 55 5.67 4.34 -13.38
N LYS A 56 4.59 4.19 -14.15
CA LYS A 56 4.35 2.97 -14.94
C LYS A 56 5.48 2.72 -15.96
N ASP A 57 6.00 3.76 -16.60
CA ASP A 57 7.14 3.63 -17.50
C ASP A 57 8.40 3.14 -16.78
N GLN A 58 8.66 3.64 -15.57
CA GLN A 58 9.75 3.16 -14.72
C GLN A 58 9.53 1.71 -14.28
N CYS A 59 8.32 1.35 -13.84
CA CYS A 59 7.96 -0.04 -13.52
C CYS A 59 8.25 -0.97 -14.70
N ARG A 60 7.86 -0.58 -15.91
CA ARG A 60 8.04 -1.39 -17.13
C ARG A 60 9.51 -1.75 -17.34
N ARG A 61 10.42 -0.81 -17.03
CA ARG A 61 11.88 -1.00 -17.12
C ARG A 61 12.48 -1.72 -15.90
N GLY A 62 11.74 -1.84 -14.80
CA GLY A 62 12.25 -2.36 -13.52
C GLY A 62 12.98 -1.31 -12.68
N GLU A 63 12.75 -0.02 -12.97
CA GLU A 63 13.38 1.12 -12.31
C GLU A 63 12.56 1.66 -11.12
N SER A 64 11.35 1.14 -10.90
CA SER A 64 10.49 1.48 -9.77
C SER A 64 9.54 0.31 -9.48
N ASP A 65 9.38 -0.07 -8.21
CA ASP A 65 8.46 -1.14 -7.77
C ASP A 65 7.29 -0.57 -6.94
N ALA A 66 7.41 0.69 -6.51
CA ALA A 66 6.41 1.39 -5.72
C ALA A 66 6.35 2.88 -6.09
N ALA A 67 5.27 3.54 -5.69
CA ALA A 67 5.10 4.99 -5.82
C ALA A 67 4.53 5.62 -4.55
N LEU A 68 4.95 6.85 -4.27
CA LEU A 68 4.38 7.71 -3.24
C LEU A 68 3.90 9.02 -3.87
N PHE A 69 2.60 9.28 -3.81
CA PHE A 69 1.99 10.54 -4.23
C PHE A 69 1.64 11.37 -3.00
N PHE A 70 2.43 12.41 -2.73
CA PHE A 70 2.23 13.31 -1.61
C PHE A 70 1.37 14.50 -2.01
N LEU A 71 0.36 14.79 -1.21
CA LEU A 71 -0.30 16.09 -1.15
C LEU A 71 0.20 16.80 0.11
N ASN A 72 1.23 17.62 -0.06
CA ASN A 72 1.96 18.29 1.02
C ASN A 72 1.48 19.73 1.18
N ILE A 73 0.40 19.89 1.93
CA ILE A 73 -0.37 21.13 2.08
C ILE A 73 -0.41 21.47 3.56
N GLU A 74 0.03 22.67 3.93
CA GLU A 74 0.20 23.04 5.33
C GLU A 74 -1.12 22.95 6.08
N LYS A 75 -2.21 23.39 5.44
CA LYS A 75 -3.55 23.37 6.03
C LYS A 75 -3.97 21.95 6.42
N LEU A 76 -3.60 20.91 5.65
CA LEU A 76 -3.94 19.52 5.96
C LEU A 76 -3.28 19.02 7.25
N SER A 77 -2.18 19.63 7.69
CA SER A 77 -1.52 19.27 8.95
C SER A 77 -2.29 19.70 10.20
N ARG A 78 -3.29 20.57 10.05
CA ARG A 78 -4.02 21.22 11.15
C ARG A 78 -5.52 20.94 11.17
N ILE A 79 -6.04 20.22 10.17
CA ILE A 79 -7.46 19.88 10.12
C ILE A 79 -7.73 18.57 10.87
N SER A 80 -8.87 18.52 11.55
CA SER A 80 -9.39 17.30 12.16
C SER A 80 -10.10 16.43 11.11
N PRO A 81 -10.26 15.12 11.38
CA PRO A 81 -11.19 14.28 10.63
C PRO A 81 -12.56 14.97 10.45
N SER A 82 -13.07 14.96 9.21
CA SER A 82 -14.30 15.65 8.82
C SER A 82 -14.76 15.22 7.42
N SER A 83 -16.01 15.52 7.07
CA SER A 83 -16.52 15.27 5.70
C SER A 83 -15.74 16.05 4.64
N SER A 84 -15.19 17.22 4.99
CA SER A 84 -14.31 17.99 4.08
C SER A 84 -12.98 17.25 3.83
N LEU A 85 -12.39 16.63 4.85
CA LEU A 85 -11.18 15.82 4.68
C LEU A 85 -11.44 14.61 3.78
N LEU A 86 -12.57 13.92 4.00
CA LEU A 86 -13.01 12.81 3.16
C LEU A 86 -13.13 13.22 1.68
N GLN A 87 -13.73 14.39 1.40
CA GLN A 87 -13.84 14.94 0.05
C GLN A 87 -12.46 15.24 -0.57
N ILE A 88 -11.54 15.83 0.19
CA ILE A 88 -10.18 16.12 -0.29
C ILE A 88 -9.45 14.83 -0.65
N PHE A 89 -9.49 13.81 0.21
CA PHE A 89 -8.81 12.53 -0.05
C PHE A 89 -9.42 11.78 -1.22
N THR A 90 -10.75 11.84 -1.36
CA THR A 90 -11.48 11.24 -2.49
C THR A 90 -11.05 11.91 -3.79
N LYS A 91 -11.10 13.25 -3.85
CA LYS A 91 -10.74 14.02 -5.04
C LYS A 91 -9.27 13.85 -5.44
N PHE A 92 -8.36 13.84 -4.46
CA PHE A 92 -6.94 13.58 -4.71
C PHE A 92 -6.72 12.18 -5.31
N SER A 93 -7.40 11.16 -4.76
CA SER A 93 -7.36 9.80 -5.28
C SER A 93 -7.94 9.69 -6.69
N GLU A 94 -9.03 10.41 -7.00
CA GLU A 94 -9.65 10.45 -8.34
C GLU A 94 -8.74 11.06 -9.41
N PHE A 95 -7.93 12.05 -9.04
CA PHE A 95 -6.93 12.62 -9.97
C PHE A 95 -5.84 11.61 -10.35
N ILE A 96 -5.47 10.71 -9.43
CA ILE A 96 -4.50 9.65 -9.67
C ILE A 96 -5.15 8.48 -10.42
N PHE A 97 -6.21 7.90 -9.84
CA PHE A 97 -6.87 6.66 -10.28
C PHE A 97 -8.14 6.91 -11.08
N HIS A 98 -8.01 7.73 -12.12
CA HIS A 98 -9.13 8.18 -12.94
C HIS A 98 -9.96 7.08 -13.62
N GLU A 99 -9.42 5.86 -13.76
CA GLU A 99 -10.13 4.72 -14.37
C GLU A 99 -11.23 4.15 -13.46
N PHE A 100 -11.17 4.41 -12.16
CA PHE A 100 -12.14 3.91 -11.18
C PHE A 100 -13.13 4.97 -10.69
N GLY A 101 -13.16 6.14 -11.31
CA GLY A 101 -14.02 7.24 -10.89
C GLY A 101 -15.52 6.89 -10.99
N PRO A 102 -16.33 7.23 -9.98
CA PRO A 102 -15.96 7.94 -8.75
C PRO A 102 -15.31 7.03 -7.69
N ILE A 103 -14.30 7.55 -6.98
CA ILE A 103 -13.68 6.83 -5.86
C ILE A 103 -14.66 6.79 -4.68
N GLN A 104 -14.82 5.61 -4.08
CA GLN A 104 -15.68 5.40 -2.93
C GLN A 104 -14.83 5.08 -1.70
N PRO A 105 -15.20 5.58 -0.51
CA PRO A 105 -14.55 5.17 0.71
C PRO A 105 -14.93 3.73 1.08
N ASP A 106 -14.15 3.11 1.96
CA ASP A 106 -14.32 1.71 2.42
C ASP A 106 -14.20 0.67 1.29
N VAL A 107 -13.42 1.03 0.27
CA VAL A 107 -13.10 0.19 -0.89
C VAL A 107 -11.58 0.02 -0.99
N ILE A 108 -11.18 -1.21 -1.29
CA ILE A 108 -9.81 -1.60 -1.60
C ILE A 108 -9.60 -1.33 -3.09
N TYR A 109 -8.67 -0.42 -3.38
CA TYR A 109 -8.23 -0.14 -4.73
C TYR A 109 -6.85 -0.73 -4.94
N THR A 110 -6.62 -1.25 -6.14
CA THR A 110 -5.30 -1.71 -6.57
C THR A 110 -4.89 -0.98 -7.82
N GLU A 111 -3.58 -0.91 -8.07
CA GLU A 111 -2.99 -0.37 -9.28
C GLU A 111 -2.28 -1.47 -10.08
N ALA A 112 -2.07 -1.25 -11.37
CA ALA A 112 -1.29 -2.14 -12.23
C ALA A 112 0.13 -1.61 -12.42
N ALA A 113 1.12 -2.37 -11.95
CA ALA A 113 2.54 -2.11 -12.16
C ALA A 113 3.05 -2.96 -13.35
N PRO A 114 3.35 -2.36 -14.51
CA PRO A 114 3.87 -3.09 -15.66
C PRO A 114 5.32 -3.54 -15.43
N LEU A 115 5.72 -4.69 -15.99
CA LEU A 115 7.11 -5.12 -16.07
C LEU A 115 7.36 -5.88 -17.37
N ASN A 116 8.41 -5.50 -18.11
CA ASN A 116 8.87 -6.28 -19.25
C ASN A 116 9.69 -7.48 -18.75
N MET A 117 9.25 -8.69 -19.14
CA MET A 117 9.91 -9.98 -18.88
C MET A 117 9.80 -10.85 -20.13
N ASP A 118 10.91 -11.45 -20.57
CA ASP A 118 10.95 -12.38 -21.71
C ASP A 118 10.19 -11.87 -22.96
N GLU A 119 10.48 -10.61 -23.34
CA GLU A 119 9.85 -9.91 -24.47
C GLU A 119 8.34 -9.67 -24.36
N LYS A 120 7.74 -9.96 -23.21
CA LYS A 120 6.32 -9.74 -22.91
C LYS A 120 6.15 -8.71 -21.82
N LEU A 121 5.00 -8.05 -21.83
CA LEU A 121 4.57 -7.12 -20.81
C LEU A 121 3.61 -7.81 -19.84
N TYR A 122 3.88 -7.70 -18.55
CA TYR A 122 3.02 -8.22 -17.49
C TYR A 122 2.55 -7.08 -16.59
N LEU A 123 1.26 -7.06 -16.27
CA LEU A 123 0.68 -6.14 -15.28
C LEU A 123 0.56 -6.84 -13.93
N PHE A 124 1.29 -6.35 -12.93
CA PHE A 124 1.23 -6.86 -11.56
C PHE A 124 0.26 -6.03 -10.73
N LYS A 125 -0.55 -6.71 -9.93
CA LYS A 125 -1.45 -6.08 -8.97
C LYS A 125 -0.65 -5.45 -7.84
N ALA A 126 -0.91 -4.18 -7.57
CA ALA A 126 -0.25 -3.38 -6.56
C ALA A 126 -1.26 -2.84 -5.55
N GLY A 127 -1.01 -3.06 -4.26
CA GLY A 127 -1.86 -2.53 -3.19
C GLY A 127 -1.75 -1.01 -3.13
N VAL A 128 -2.87 -0.33 -2.89
CA VAL A 128 -2.91 1.11 -2.69
C VAL A 128 -3.39 1.43 -1.27
N ASN A 129 -2.58 2.16 -0.52
CA ASN A 129 -2.87 2.55 0.86
C ASN A 129 -2.77 4.07 1.03
N ILE A 130 -3.48 4.61 2.01
CA ILE A 130 -3.35 6.02 2.40
C ILE A 130 -2.71 6.17 3.78
N PHE A 131 -1.91 7.21 3.92
CA PHE A 131 -1.33 7.64 5.20
C PHE A 131 -1.43 9.15 5.30
N HIS A 132 -1.82 9.70 6.46
CA HIS A 132 -2.17 11.11 6.57
C HIS A 132 -1.87 11.71 7.94
N THR A 133 -1.61 13.00 7.97
CA THR A 133 -1.20 13.71 9.20
C THR A 133 -2.29 13.72 10.25
N THR A 134 -3.56 13.78 9.82
CA THR A 134 -4.73 13.84 10.70
C THR A 134 -4.99 12.52 11.44
N ALA A 135 -4.24 11.46 11.14
CA ALA A 135 -4.24 10.22 11.91
C ALA A 135 -3.76 10.43 13.35
N HIS A 136 -2.98 11.48 13.60
CA HIS A 136 -2.37 11.73 14.90
C HIS A 136 -3.36 11.68 16.08
N LEU A 137 -3.04 10.86 17.09
CA LEU A 137 -3.85 10.64 18.30
C LEU A 137 -5.25 10.05 18.05
N THR A 138 -5.50 9.50 16.87
CA THR A 138 -6.77 8.83 16.54
C THR A 138 -6.64 7.31 16.57
N SER A 139 -7.73 6.59 16.31
CA SER A 139 -7.71 5.13 16.21
C SER A 139 -6.88 4.56 15.06
N ASN A 140 -6.40 5.40 14.13
CA ASN A 140 -5.47 5.00 13.08
C ASN A 140 -4.07 5.64 13.22
N HIS A 141 -3.65 6.00 14.44
CA HIS A 141 -2.51 6.88 14.71
C HIS A 141 -1.17 6.53 14.07
N ASP A 142 -0.88 5.25 13.85
CA ASP A 142 0.36 4.82 13.19
C ASP A 142 0.28 4.94 11.66
N ARG A 143 -0.85 5.35 11.08
CA ARG A 143 -0.93 5.80 9.67
C ARG A 143 -0.47 7.23 9.45
N ARG A 144 0.15 7.84 10.46
CA ARG A 144 0.56 9.24 10.41
C ARG A 144 1.80 9.47 9.53
N VAL A 145 1.72 10.53 8.75
CA VAL A 145 2.84 11.12 7.98
C VAL A 145 2.99 12.60 8.33
N PRO A 146 4.13 13.25 8.01
CA PRO A 146 4.25 14.69 8.14
C PRO A 146 3.66 15.42 6.93
N GLY A 147 3.04 16.59 7.16
CA GLY A 147 2.82 17.62 6.13
C GLY A 147 1.60 17.47 5.21
N GLY A 148 0.79 16.43 5.39
CA GLY A 148 -0.45 16.25 4.62
C GLY A 148 -0.85 14.79 4.50
N VAL A 149 -1.05 14.32 3.27
CA VAL A 149 -1.45 12.94 2.95
C VAL A 149 -0.54 12.35 1.89
N VAL A 150 -0.34 11.04 1.95
CA VAL A 150 0.36 10.26 0.92
C VAL A 150 -0.50 9.07 0.52
N VAL A 151 -0.64 8.90 -0.79
CA VAL A 151 -1.12 7.66 -1.40
C VAL A 151 0.10 6.82 -1.75
N SER A 152 0.19 5.63 -1.18
CA SER A 152 1.28 4.68 -1.41
C SER A 152 0.80 3.55 -2.30
N VAL A 153 1.52 3.26 -3.36
CA VAL A 153 1.29 2.11 -4.25
C VAL A 153 2.45 1.14 -4.07
N ASN A 154 2.19 -0.11 -3.68
CA ASN A 154 3.21 -1.12 -3.43
C ASN A 154 2.94 -2.38 -4.26
N ALA A 155 3.82 -2.69 -5.22
CA ALA A 155 3.67 -3.83 -6.13
C ALA A 155 4.58 -5.00 -5.69
N VAL A 156 4.15 -5.76 -4.69
CA VAL A 156 4.97 -6.82 -4.07
C VAL A 156 5.42 -7.91 -5.05
N GLY A 157 4.55 -8.33 -5.96
CA GLY A 157 4.93 -9.32 -6.96
C GLY A 157 5.72 -8.76 -8.13
N HIS A 158 5.50 -7.49 -8.48
CA HIS A 158 6.39 -6.78 -9.42
C HIS A 158 7.81 -6.78 -8.88
N TYR A 159 8.01 -6.39 -7.62
CA TYR A 159 9.30 -6.42 -6.96
C TYR A 159 9.93 -7.82 -6.95
N ALA A 160 9.18 -8.86 -6.56
CA ALA A 160 9.68 -10.23 -6.54
C ALA A 160 10.19 -10.67 -7.94
N ASN A 161 9.43 -10.37 -8.99
CA ASN A 161 9.81 -10.69 -10.37
C ASN A 161 10.96 -9.81 -10.87
N ASN A 162 11.01 -8.53 -10.49
CA ASN A 162 12.10 -7.64 -10.85
C ASN A 162 13.44 -8.09 -10.22
N MET A 163 13.42 -8.62 -8.99
CA MET A 163 14.62 -9.21 -8.39
C MET A 163 15.12 -10.45 -9.14
N VAL A 164 14.21 -11.31 -9.61
CA VAL A 164 14.57 -12.47 -10.45
C VAL A 164 15.14 -12.02 -11.79
N LYS A 165 14.51 -11.03 -12.44
CA LYS A 165 15.01 -10.40 -13.67
C LYS A 165 16.41 -9.81 -13.49
N GLN A 166 16.70 -9.26 -12.32
CA GLN A 166 18.02 -8.74 -11.96
C GLN A 166 19.00 -9.82 -11.46
N SER A 167 18.64 -11.11 -11.57
CA SER A 167 19.45 -12.25 -11.13
C SER A 167 19.82 -12.24 -9.65
N MET A 168 19.03 -11.57 -8.80
CA MET A 168 19.22 -11.58 -7.34
C MET A 168 18.70 -12.86 -6.68
N PHE A 169 17.69 -13.48 -7.29
CA PHE A 169 17.12 -14.77 -6.90
C PHE A 169 17.01 -15.65 -8.14
N LYS A 170 17.01 -16.97 -7.91
CA LYS A 170 16.92 -17.96 -8.99
C LYS A 170 15.54 -17.95 -9.65
N ASP A 171 14.50 -17.84 -8.83
CA ASP A 171 13.11 -17.88 -9.26
C ASP A 171 12.20 -17.09 -8.29
N VAL A 172 10.93 -16.97 -8.66
CA VAL A 172 9.94 -16.18 -7.92
C VAL A 172 9.62 -16.81 -6.55
N GLU A 173 9.72 -18.14 -6.40
CA GLU A 173 9.51 -18.82 -5.12
C GLU A 173 10.57 -18.43 -4.10
N ASP A 174 11.84 -18.39 -4.52
CA ASP A 174 12.94 -17.91 -3.67
C ASP A 174 12.75 -16.44 -3.27
N ALA A 175 12.36 -15.58 -4.22
CA ALA A 175 12.07 -14.16 -3.99
C ALA A 175 10.86 -13.93 -3.06
N LEU A 176 9.84 -14.78 -3.16
CA LEU A 176 8.64 -14.75 -2.34
C LEU A 176 8.92 -14.97 -0.87
N THR A 177 9.87 -15.83 -0.54
CA THR A 177 10.27 -16.11 0.85
C THR A 177 10.76 -14.84 1.54
N GLU A 178 11.58 -14.03 0.87
CA GLU A 178 12.03 -12.73 1.40
C GLU A 178 10.89 -11.69 1.42
N THR A 179 10.07 -11.65 0.37
CA THR A 179 8.95 -10.70 0.27
C THR A 179 7.89 -10.98 1.36
N ARG A 180 7.67 -12.24 1.73
CA ARG A 180 6.78 -12.62 2.83
C ARG A 180 7.29 -12.15 4.19
N LYS A 181 8.60 -12.25 4.44
CA LYS A 181 9.22 -11.69 5.65
C LYS A 181 8.98 -10.19 5.76
N PHE A 182 9.04 -9.48 4.63
CA PHE A 182 8.73 -8.06 4.59
C PHE A 182 7.28 -7.76 4.97
N ALA A 183 6.32 -8.55 4.49
CA ALA A 183 4.93 -8.43 4.91
C ALA A 183 4.78 -8.63 6.41
N TRP A 184 5.39 -9.67 6.98
CA TRP A 184 5.37 -9.91 8.44
C TRP A 184 5.95 -8.75 9.23
N GLN A 185 7.10 -8.20 8.81
CA GLN A 185 7.72 -7.07 9.50
C GLN A 185 6.90 -5.77 9.42
N SER A 186 5.99 -5.64 8.46
CA SER A 186 5.15 -4.46 8.33
C SER A 186 3.97 -4.47 9.30
N ILE A 187 3.51 -5.66 9.72
CA ILE A 187 2.43 -5.81 10.70
C ILE A 187 2.91 -5.29 12.07
N GLY A 188 2.13 -4.38 12.67
CA GLY A 188 2.47 -3.75 13.94
C GLY A 188 3.57 -2.69 13.87
N ASN A 189 4.11 -2.41 12.69
CA ASN A 189 5.14 -1.38 12.47
C ASN A 189 4.62 -0.30 11.52
N GLY A 190 3.45 0.26 11.84
CA GLY A 190 2.95 1.46 11.18
C GLY A 190 3.96 2.62 11.22
N GLY A 191 3.66 3.72 10.55
CA GLY A 191 4.48 4.93 10.43
C GLY A 191 4.70 5.68 11.75
N ILE A 192 4.38 6.98 11.81
CA ILE A 192 4.64 7.76 13.04
C ILE A 192 3.51 7.50 14.06
N GLY A 193 3.59 6.38 14.76
CA GLY A 193 2.69 6.06 15.87
C GLY A 193 2.87 6.96 17.10
N VAL A 194 1.94 6.86 18.04
CA VAL A 194 2.09 7.47 19.38
C VAL A 194 2.95 6.54 20.21
N LYS A 195 3.96 7.09 20.87
CA LYS A 195 4.88 6.31 21.71
C LYS A 195 4.10 5.61 22.83
N ASP A 196 4.49 4.38 23.14
CA ASP A 196 3.96 3.57 24.24
C ASP A 196 2.47 3.18 24.10
N LEU A 197 1.85 3.42 22.92
CA LEU A 197 0.52 2.92 22.59
C LEU A 197 0.61 1.71 21.64
N PRO A 198 -0.35 0.76 21.73
CA PRO A 198 -0.40 -0.37 20.82
C PRO A 198 -0.53 0.06 19.35
N PRO A 199 0.07 -0.66 18.40
CA PRO A 199 -0.12 -0.40 16.98
C PRO A 199 -1.56 -0.68 16.54
N THR A 200 -1.92 -0.17 15.36
CA THR A 200 -3.25 -0.37 14.78
C THR A 200 -3.35 -1.65 13.97
N SER A 201 -2.26 -2.39 13.80
CA SER A 201 -2.26 -3.77 13.30
C SER A 201 -1.40 -4.63 14.22
N TRP A 202 -1.71 -5.92 14.34
CA TRP A 202 -0.97 -6.83 15.20
C TRP A 202 -1.03 -8.26 14.67
N HIS A 203 0.02 -9.01 14.98
CA HIS A 203 0.07 -10.42 14.69
C HIS A 203 -0.93 -11.19 15.54
N ASN A 204 -1.64 -12.12 14.90
CA ASN A 204 -2.46 -13.10 15.61
C ASN A 204 -1.55 -14.19 16.19
N ILE A 205 -1.95 -14.77 17.32
CA ILE A 205 -1.27 -15.93 17.89
C ILE A 205 -1.75 -17.19 17.18
N ASP A 206 -0.80 -18.00 16.73
CA ASP A 206 -1.04 -19.32 16.17
C ASP A 206 -0.83 -20.41 17.23
N ALA A 207 -1.94 -21.00 17.66
CA ALA A 207 -1.93 -22.10 18.64
C ALA A 207 -1.25 -23.37 18.11
N LYS A 208 -1.14 -23.56 16.78
CA LYS A 208 -0.44 -24.69 16.17
C LYS A 208 1.07 -24.46 16.06
N ASN A 209 1.51 -23.23 16.29
CA ASN A 209 2.92 -22.83 16.22
C ASN A 209 3.59 -23.17 14.87
N THR A 210 2.96 -22.76 13.78
CA THR A 210 3.49 -22.86 12.40
C THR A 210 4.58 -21.83 12.08
N CYS A 211 5.03 -21.07 13.08
CA CYS A 211 6.07 -20.07 12.98
C CYS A 211 7.39 -20.68 12.45
N PRO A 212 7.99 -20.13 11.37
CA PRO A 212 9.26 -20.62 10.85
C PRO A 212 10.42 -20.07 11.68
N PHE A 213 10.69 -20.69 12.84
CA PHE A 213 11.64 -20.20 13.85
C PHE A 213 13.00 -19.73 13.31
N GLY A 214 13.57 -20.45 12.33
CA GLY A 214 14.88 -20.11 11.74
C GLY A 214 14.87 -18.93 10.76
N GLU A 215 13.69 -18.56 10.25
CA GLU A 215 13.52 -17.53 9.21
C GLU A 215 12.71 -16.32 9.68
N ARG A 216 12.16 -16.39 10.90
CA ARG A 216 11.39 -15.32 11.53
C ARG A 216 12.29 -14.10 11.78
N PRO A 217 11.90 -12.90 11.29
CA PRO A 217 12.56 -11.67 11.69
C PRO A 217 12.41 -11.40 13.19
N GLY A 218 13.47 -10.93 13.87
CA GLY A 218 13.46 -10.73 15.32
C GLY A 218 12.40 -9.74 15.84
N THR A 219 11.86 -8.88 14.98
CA THR A 219 10.78 -7.93 15.28
C THR A 219 9.38 -8.55 15.29
N VAL A 220 9.23 -9.77 14.76
CA VAL A 220 7.96 -10.50 14.67
C VAL A 220 7.82 -11.38 15.91
N PRO A 221 6.67 -11.45 16.61
CA PRO A 221 6.54 -12.24 17.83
C PRO A 221 6.69 -13.75 17.58
N GLU A 222 7.05 -14.48 18.63
CA GLU A 222 7.01 -15.94 18.60
C GLU A 222 5.58 -16.45 18.47
N ASN A 223 5.40 -17.62 17.85
CA ASN A 223 4.10 -18.25 17.63
C ASN A 223 3.09 -17.35 16.89
N PHE A 224 3.57 -16.42 16.05
CA PHE A 224 2.68 -15.61 15.22
C PHE A 224 2.03 -16.46 14.11
N SER A 225 0.84 -16.07 13.69
CA SER A 225 0.23 -16.64 12.49
C SER A 225 0.92 -16.12 11.24
N ILE A 226 1.46 -17.05 10.44
CA ILE A 226 2.09 -16.74 9.15
C ILE A 226 1.08 -16.31 8.08
N ALA A 227 -0.20 -16.60 8.31
CA ALA A 227 -1.31 -16.43 7.38
C ALA A 227 -2.17 -15.21 7.72
N ASN A 228 -2.42 -14.98 9.01
CA ASN A 228 -3.43 -14.05 9.46
C ASN A 228 -2.89 -13.02 10.44
N TYR A 229 -3.47 -11.82 10.38
CA TYR A 229 -3.24 -10.75 11.31
C TYR A 229 -4.54 -10.01 11.60
N SER A 230 -4.49 -9.13 12.58
CA SER A 230 -5.61 -8.28 12.92
C SER A 230 -5.25 -6.82 12.74
N ALA A 231 -6.24 -5.97 12.52
CA ALA A 231 -6.06 -4.54 12.55
C ALA A 231 -7.31 -3.80 13.03
N ARG A 232 -7.11 -2.60 13.55
CA ARG A 232 -8.15 -1.61 13.77
C ARG A 232 -8.48 -1.01 12.40
N TYR A 233 -9.56 -1.50 11.82
CA TYR A 233 -9.93 -1.29 10.41
C TYR A 233 -9.01 -1.98 9.39
N HIS A 234 -9.54 -2.30 8.20
CA HIS A 234 -8.74 -2.94 7.15
C HIS A 234 -7.61 -2.01 6.67
N THR A 235 -6.43 -2.60 6.53
CA THR A 235 -5.20 -1.90 6.13
C THR A 235 -5.12 -1.50 4.64
N ASP A 236 -5.86 -2.15 3.76
CA ASP A 236 -5.81 -1.95 2.30
C ASP A 236 -6.98 -1.13 1.76
N ILE A 237 -7.85 -0.65 2.64
CA ILE A 237 -8.86 0.35 2.27
C ILE A 237 -8.14 1.66 1.93
N LEU A 238 -8.42 2.19 0.74
CA LEU A 238 -7.82 3.44 0.28
C LEU A 238 -8.26 4.63 1.14
N ILE A 239 -9.55 4.75 1.46
CA ILE A 239 -10.06 5.83 2.31
C ILE A 239 -11.01 5.23 3.34
N PRO A 240 -10.56 5.01 4.59
CA PRO A 240 -11.43 4.51 5.65
C PRO A 240 -12.39 5.62 6.08
N ARG A 241 -13.66 5.53 5.71
CA ARG A 241 -14.65 6.60 5.85
C ARG A 241 -14.72 7.10 7.28
N TYR A 242 -15.01 6.19 8.21
CA TYR A 242 -15.25 6.54 9.60
C TYR A 242 -14.03 7.22 10.22
N LEU A 243 -12.83 6.66 9.99
CA LEU A 243 -11.57 7.20 10.49
C LEU A 243 -11.15 8.52 9.83
N THR A 244 -11.65 8.83 8.63
CA THR A 244 -11.37 10.08 7.91
C THR A 244 -12.39 11.17 8.23
N GLU A 245 -13.64 10.79 8.49
CA GLU A 245 -14.77 11.70 8.66
C GLU A 245 -15.05 12.03 10.14
N VAL A 246 -14.82 11.08 11.05
CA VAL A 246 -15.16 11.19 12.47
C VAL A 246 -13.89 11.30 13.31
N PRO A 247 -13.77 12.33 14.17
CA PRO A 247 -12.69 12.39 15.15
C PRO A 247 -12.81 11.22 16.13
N THR A 248 -11.83 10.32 16.11
CA THR A 248 -11.73 9.19 17.06
C THR A 248 -10.54 9.40 17.99
N ALA A 249 -10.56 8.74 19.14
CA ALA A 249 -9.40 8.64 20.03
C ALA A 249 -8.64 7.33 19.79
N VAL A 250 -7.40 7.22 20.28
CA VAL A 250 -6.72 5.92 20.33
C VAL A 250 -7.51 4.96 21.22
N GLY A 251 -7.83 3.77 20.71
CA GLY A 251 -8.60 2.79 21.49
C GLY A 251 -10.12 2.99 21.46
N ASP A 252 -10.63 3.86 20.57
CA ASP A 252 -12.05 4.15 20.47
C ASP A 252 -12.86 2.86 20.18
N PRO A 253 -13.78 2.46 21.07
CA PRO A 253 -14.53 1.21 20.94
C PRO A 253 -15.55 1.24 19.80
N SER A 254 -15.84 2.41 19.22
CA SER A 254 -16.70 2.54 18.04
C SER A 254 -16.01 2.10 16.75
N VAL A 255 -14.68 1.98 16.76
CA VAL A 255 -13.91 1.50 15.62
C VAL A 255 -13.77 -0.01 15.71
N GLU A 256 -14.22 -0.69 14.66
CA GLU A 256 -14.17 -2.13 14.57
C GLU A 256 -12.73 -2.69 14.45
N ASP A 257 -12.53 -3.83 15.09
CA ASP A 257 -11.34 -4.65 14.91
C ASP A 257 -11.63 -5.73 13.86
N TRP A 258 -10.77 -5.77 12.83
CA TRP A 258 -10.80 -6.75 11.75
C TRP A 258 -9.83 -7.87 12.12
N LYS A 259 -10.36 -9.03 12.51
CA LYS A 259 -9.58 -10.09 13.17
C LYS A 259 -9.01 -11.15 12.23
N SER A 260 -9.42 -11.11 10.97
CA SER A 260 -9.21 -12.17 9.98
C SER A 260 -8.59 -11.64 8.69
N LEU A 261 -7.72 -10.62 8.79
CA LEU A 261 -6.98 -10.14 7.62
C LEU A 261 -5.91 -11.17 7.24
N THR A 262 -5.79 -11.46 5.94
CA THR A 262 -4.88 -12.50 5.45
C THR A 262 -3.73 -11.92 4.61
N ILE A 263 -2.61 -12.64 4.63
CA ILE A 263 -1.43 -12.46 3.75
C ILE A 263 -1.07 -13.78 3.06
N GLU A 264 -2.00 -14.73 2.95
CA GLU A 264 -1.75 -16.04 2.32
C GLU A 264 -1.52 -15.94 0.80
N TYR A 265 -1.83 -14.79 0.22
CA TYR A 265 -1.57 -14.48 -1.18
C TYR A 265 -0.09 -14.37 -1.56
N PHE A 266 0.83 -14.34 -0.58
CA PHE A 266 2.27 -14.45 -0.80
C PHE A 266 2.65 -15.88 -1.18
N THR A 267 2.27 -16.31 -2.38
CA THR A 267 2.45 -17.65 -2.92
C THR A 267 2.80 -17.58 -4.41
N ALA A 268 3.54 -18.56 -4.93
CA ALA A 268 3.70 -18.71 -6.38
C ALA A 268 2.58 -19.53 -7.01
N ARG A 269 1.43 -19.67 -6.34
CA ARG A 269 0.22 -20.15 -7.00
C ARG A 269 -0.18 -19.18 -8.11
N GLN A 270 -0.36 -19.71 -9.32
CA GLN A 270 -1.00 -18.96 -10.39
C GLN A 270 -2.52 -19.00 -10.21
N TYR A 271 -3.12 -17.83 -10.08
CA TYR A 271 -4.57 -17.68 -9.95
C TYR A 271 -5.22 -17.48 -11.31
N GLN A 272 -6.50 -17.86 -11.42
CA GLN A 272 -7.30 -17.64 -12.62
C GLN A 272 -7.90 -16.23 -12.63
N ILE A 273 -8.21 -15.71 -13.82
CA ILE A 273 -8.95 -14.46 -13.97
C ILE A 273 -10.26 -14.54 -13.18
N GLY A 274 -10.55 -13.50 -12.41
CA GLY A 274 -11.71 -13.43 -11.51
C GLY A 274 -11.42 -13.83 -10.06
N SER A 275 -10.27 -14.46 -9.79
CA SER A 275 -9.76 -14.61 -8.43
C SER A 275 -9.29 -13.25 -7.89
N ILE A 276 -9.51 -13.01 -6.60
CA ILE A 276 -9.11 -11.76 -5.94
C ILE A 276 -7.56 -11.64 -5.95
N ASP A 277 -6.84 -12.72 -5.69
CA ASP A 277 -5.38 -12.82 -5.84
C ASP A 277 -4.82 -12.75 -7.28
N PHE A 278 -5.68 -12.68 -8.30
CA PHE A 278 -5.23 -12.65 -9.69
C PHE A 278 -4.28 -11.47 -9.97
N GLY A 279 -3.16 -11.77 -10.63
CA GLY A 279 -2.17 -10.78 -11.02
C GLY A 279 -1.19 -10.37 -9.91
N MET A 280 -1.28 -10.91 -8.69
CA MET A 280 -0.38 -10.55 -7.59
C MET A 280 1.09 -10.89 -7.89
N PHE A 281 1.44 -12.18 -8.06
CA PHE A 281 2.84 -12.64 -8.21
C PHE A 281 3.22 -13.18 -9.59
N HIS A 282 2.24 -13.47 -10.45
CA HIS A 282 2.48 -13.96 -11.83
C HIS A 282 2.20 -12.91 -12.90
N GLY A 283 1.64 -11.77 -12.50
CA GLY A 283 1.19 -10.73 -13.42
C GLY A 283 0.08 -11.19 -14.37
N TYR A 284 -0.48 -10.24 -15.11
CA TYR A 284 -1.39 -10.48 -16.22
C TYR A 284 -0.68 -10.12 -17.53
N PRO A 285 -0.40 -11.10 -18.43
CA PRO A 285 0.23 -10.79 -19.70
C PRO A 285 -0.70 -9.93 -20.57
N VAL A 286 -0.14 -8.89 -21.17
CA VAL A 286 -0.87 -7.94 -22.02
C VAL A 286 -0.01 -7.49 -23.20
N ASP A 287 -0.66 -6.91 -24.21
CA ASP A 287 0.02 -6.18 -25.27
C ASP A 287 0.54 -4.83 -24.76
N ASP A 288 1.51 -4.25 -25.47
CA ASP A 288 2.19 -3.02 -25.09
C ASP A 288 1.24 -1.82 -24.95
N GLU A 289 0.18 -1.77 -25.75
CA GLU A 289 -0.85 -0.74 -25.74
C GLU A 289 -1.62 -0.69 -24.41
N ALA A 290 -1.66 -1.81 -23.67
CA ALA A 290 -2.36 -1.94 -22.40
C ALA A 290 -1.48 -1.58 -21.19
N ALA A 291 -0.23 -1.14 -21.38
CA ALA A 291 0.71 -0.86 -20.29
C ALA A 291 0.17 0.10 -19.20
N TYR A 292 -0.70 1.03 -19.59
CA TYR A 292 -1.26 2.04 -18.69
C TYR A 292 -2.63 1.69 -18.12
N PHE A 293 -3.27 0.65 -18.63
CA PHE A 293 -4.58 0.19 -18.18
C PHE A 293 -4.48 -0.49 -16.81
N ASN A 294 -5.57 -0.44 -16.05
CA ASN A 294 -5.69 -1.20 -14.82
C ASN A 294 -6.84 -2.22 -14.91
N PRO A 295 -6.53 -3.52 -15.04
CA PRO A 295 -7.53 -4.58 -15.19
C PRO A 295 -8.13 -5.04 -13.87
N PHE A 296 -7.64 -4.55 -12.73
CA PHE A 296 -7.99 -5.09 -11.42
C PHE A 296 -9.19 -4.33 -10.82
N PRO A 297 -10.36 -4.97 -10.68
CA PRO A 297 -11.54 -4.28 -10.19
C PRO A 297 -11.40 -3.91 -8.70
N PRO A 298 -11.99 -2.80 -8.27
CA PRO A 298 -12.04 -2.43 -6.86
C PRO A 298 -12.91 -3.41 -6.06
N ILE A 299 -12.55 -3.63 -4.79
CA ILE A 299 -13.23 -4.58 -3.92
C ILE A 299 -13.81 -3.81 -2.74
N ARG A 300 -15.12 -3.92 -2.52
CA ARG A 300 -15.72 -3.34 -1.32
C ARG A 300 -15.26 -4.12 -0.10
N ALA A 301 -14.70 -3.42 0.87
CA ALA A 301 -14.21 -4.06 2.07
C ALA A 301 -15.39 -4.44 2.97
N ILE A 302 -15.36 -5.68 3.48
CA ILE A 302 -16.30 -6.19 4.47
C ILE A 302 -15.52 -6.87 5.59
N ASN A 303 -15.87 -6.58 6.84
CA ASN A 303 -15.24 -7.20 8.00
C ASN A 303 -15.74 -8.65 8.13
N SER A 304 -15.13 -9.54 7.35
CA SER A 304 -15.50 -10.95 7.24
C SER A 304 -14.24 -11.81 7.10
N PRO A 305 -14.20 -13.00 7.72
CA PRO A 305 -13.14 -13.98 7.45
C PRO A 305 -13.15 -14.48 6.01
N ASP A 306 -14.26 -14.30 5.28
CA ASP A 306 -14.40 -14.71 3.88
C ASP A 306 -13.85 -13.66 2.90
N LEU A 307 -13.48 -12.47 3.38
CA LEU A 307 -12.75 -11.49 2.58
C LEU A 307 -11.28 -11.92 2.51
N ILE A 308 -10.99 -12.79 1.56
CA ILE A 308 -9.64 -13.25 1.24
C ILE A 308 -9.14 -12.42 0.03
N TYR A 309 -7.87 -11.99 0.09
CA TYR A 309 -7.23 -11.06 -0.85
C TYR A 309 -7.04 -11.65 -2.27
#